data_AF-A0A498QZF6-F1
#
_entry.id   AF-A0A498QZF6-F1
#
_cell.length_a   1.000
_cell.length_b   1.000
_cell.length_c   1.000
_cell.angle_alpha   90.00
_cell.angle_beta   90.00
_cell.angle_gamma   90.00
#
_symmetry.space_group_name_H-M   'P 1'
#
loop_
_entity.id
_entity.type
_entity.pdbx_description
1 polymer ?
#
loop_
_entity_poly.entity_id
_entity_poly.type
_entity_poly.pdbx_seq_one_letter_code
_entity_poly.pdbx_strand_id
1 'polypeptide(L)'
;MNLEELLKALGLLPEGQKFVEAIKTILAVKDGEVAKKSNQYKTLTQTLKETEDKLKTVTGHLTKFYDHTGIDDTAEDLDAALEEYIKGITSGKGDGKPAPEIAQLQKDLAKLQRELKKSIEAQTAAEKKAEEETAKRQTSEKNRVLLAALTENKAIKPDQLLKILSDRLKVTDDDSVVFVKEDGEEIKVQDGVKSYLDANPEFMQNYQNPGGGSGGGSSTGGQAGSFGKELAKQVSTQQTQSLQKGREFYFGKGE
;
A
#
# COMPACT_ATOMS: atom_id res chain seq x y z
N MET A 1 -83.26 -39.55 57.77
CA MET A 1 -82.66 -40.86 57.51
C MET A 1 -81.46 -40.70 56.61
N ASN A 2 -80.28 -40.64 57.21
CA ASN A 2 -78.99 -40.74 56.50
C ASN A 2 -78.61 -42.23 56.30
N LEU A 3 -77.53 -42.49 55.55
CA LEU A 3 -77.09 -43.86 55.24
C LEU A 3 -76.78 -44.67 56.51
N GLU A 4 -76.22 -44.04 57.54
CA GLU A 4 -75.91 -44.70 58.81
C GLU A 4 -77.18 -45.09 59.59
N GLU A 5 -78.19 -44.21 59.59
CA GLU A 5 -79.51 -44.45 60.18
C GLU A 5 -80.24 -45.57 59.44
N LEU A 6 -80.13 -45.63 58.11
CA LEU A 6 -80.69 -46.69 57.26
C LEU A 6 -80.01 -48.05 57.49
N LEU A 7 -78.68 -48.08 57.57
CA LEU A 7 -77.95 -49.32 57.87
C LEU A 7 -78.22 -49.82 59.29
N LYS A 8 -78.36 -48.92 60.27
CA LYS A 8 -78.75 -49.26 61.65
C LYS A 8 -80.17 -49.84 61.69
N ALA A 9 -81.13 -49.20 61.02
CA ALA A 9 -82.51 -49.70 60.96
C ALA A 9 -82.61 -51.06 60.23
N LEU A 10 -81.85 -51.24 59.15
CA LEU A 10 -81.80 -52.49 58.38
C LEU A 10 -81.20 -53.64 59.22
N GLY A 11 -80.20 -53.35 60.05
CA GLY A 11 -79.57 -54.34 60.93
C GLY A 11 -80.45 -54.87 62.06
N LEU A 12 -81.58 -54.22 62.36
CA LEU A 12 -82.55 -54.63 63.39
C LEU A 12 -83.60 -55.63 62.86
N LEU A 13 -83.68 -55.84 61.54
CA LEU A 13 -84.62 -56.77 60.90
C LEU A 13 -84.08 -58.21 60.90
N PRO A 14 -84.95 -59.25 60.86
CA PRO A 14 -84.53 -60.63 60.66
C PRO A 14 -83.73 -60.77 59.35
N GLU A 15 -82.55 -61.39 59.42
CA GLU A 15 -81.56 -61.47 58.32
C GLU A 15 -80.98 -60.13 57.81
N GLY A 16 -81.37 -59.00 58.41
CA GLY A 16 -80.94 -57.65 58.03
C GLY A 16 -79.44 -57.39 58.11
N GLN A 17 -78.74 -58.05 59.04
CA GLN A 17 -77.28 -58.00 59.19
C GLN A 17 -76.53 -58.43 57.92
N LYS A 18 -76.99 -59.49 57.24
CA LYS A 18 -76.36 -59.97 55.98
C LYS A 18 -76.44 -58.92 54.87
N PHE A 19 -77.57 -58.20 54.80
CA PHE A 19 -77.74 -57.12 53.84
C PHE A 19 -76.88 -55.90 54.19
N VAL A 20 -76.74 -55.56 55.47
CA VAL A 20 -75.84 -54.48 55.92
C VAL A 20 -74.38 -54.78 55.54
N GLU A 21 -73.92 -56.01 55.75
CA GLU A 21 -72.57 -56.42 55.35
C GLU A 21 -72.37 -56.35 53.83
N ALA A 22 -73.31 -56.90 53.04
CA ALA A 22 -73.26 -56.83 51.58
C ALA A 22 -73.22 -55.38 51.06
N ILE A 23 -74.02 -54.48 51.64
CA ILE A 23 -74.04 -53.04 51.28
C ILE A 23 -72.70 -52.38 51.63
N LYS A 24 -72.12 -52.67 52.80
CA LYS A 24 -70.79 -52.16 53.19
C LYS A 24 -69.70 -52.62 52.22
N THR A 25 -69.73 -53.89 51.81
CA THR A 25 -68.77 -54.42 50.82
C THR A 25 -68.90 -53.69 49.49
N ILE A 26 -70.14 -53.49 48.99
CA ILE A 26 -70.38 -52.77 47.73
C ILE A 26 -69.91 -51.30 47.82
N LEU A 27 -70.14 -50.64 48.96
CA LEU A 27 -69.66 -49.26 49.21
C LEU A 27 -68.14 -49.19 49.17
N ALA A 28 -67.45 -50.08 49.88
CA ALA A 28 -65.98 -50.12 49.89
C ALA A 28 -65.39 -50.37 48.49
N VAL A 29 -66.02 -51.24 47.69
CA VAL A 29 -65.62 -51.47 46.29
C VAL A 29 -65.82 -50.21 45.45
N LYS A 30 -66.98 -49.54 45.55
CA LYS A 30 -67.24 -48.29 44.83
C LYS A 30 -66.33 -47.14 45.25
N ASP A 31 -66.05 -46.97 46.54
CA ASP A 31 -65.11 -45.96 47.02
C ASP A 31 -63.70 -46.21 46.49
N GLY A 32 -63.29 -47.48 46.41
CA GLY A 32 -62.03 -47.88 45.76
C GLY A 32 -61.99 -47.55 44.26
N GLU A 33 -63.08 -47.78 43.53
CA GLU A 33 -63.20 -47.40 42.11
C GLU A 33 -63.19 -45.88 41.91
N VAL A 34 -63.90 -45.13 42.76
CA VAL A 34 -63.91 -43.66 42.74
C VAL A 34 -62.53 -43.09 43.02
N ALA A 35 -61.80 -43.65 44.00
CA ALA A 35 -60.42 -43.26 44.29
C ALA A 35 -59.47 -43.53 43.12
N LYS A 36 -59.58 -44.72 42.49
CA LYS A 36 -58.80 -45.07 41.29
C LYS A 36 -59.08 -44.10 40.13
N LYS A 37 -60.35 -43.84 39.83
CA LYS A 37 -60.75 -42.88 38.79
C LYS A 37 -60.24 -41.47 39.11
N SER A 38 -60.39 -41.01 40.36
CA SER A 38 -59.90 -39.69 40.79
C SER A 38 -58.40 -39.54 40.56
N ASN A 39 -57.60 -40.57 40.89
CA ASN A 39 -56.16 -40.57 40.63
C ASN A 39 -55.85 -40.56 39.13
N GLN A 40 -56.55 -41.36 38.31
CA GLN A 40 -56.40 -41.33 36.85
C GLN A 40 -56.73 -39.95 36.27
N TYR A 41 -57.81 -39.30 36.73
CA TYR A 41 -58.17 -37.94 36.32
C TYR A 41 -57.09 -36.91 36.67
N LYS A 42 -56.46 -37.02 37.85
CA LYS A 42 -55.34 -36.14 38.22
C LYS A 42 -54.15 -36.33 37.28
N THR A 43 -53.76 -37.58 37.01
CA THR A 43 -52.67 -37.89 36.08
C THR A 43 -52.97 -37.38 34.67
N LEU A 44 -54.17 -37.64 34.14
CA LEU A 44 -54.61 -37.16 32.83
C LEU A 44 -54.54 -35.63 32.73
N THR A 45 -55.09 -34.92 33.72
CA THR A 45 -55.06 -33.46 33.77
C THR A 45 -53.62 -32.92 33.75
N GLN A 46 -52.70 -33.56 34.48
CA GLN A 46 -51.30 -33.16 34.49
C GLN A 46 -50.62 -33.41 33.15
N THR A 47 -50.80 -34.59 32.55
CA THR A 47 -50.23 -34.90 31.22
C THR A 47 -50.78 -33.98 30.13
N LEU A 48 -52.05 -33.59 30.21
CA LEU A 48 -52.68 -32.68 29.26
C LEU A 48 -52.04 -31.30 29.33
N LYS A 49 -51.83 -30.79 30.55
CA LYS A 49 -51.11 -29.52 30.76
C LYS A 49 -49.68 -29.56 30.22
N GLU A 50 -48.92 -30.61 30.52
CA GLU A 50 -47.55 -30.78 30.01
C GLU A 50 -47.51 -30.84 28.47
N THR A 51 -48.52 -31.46 27.84
CA THR A 51 -48.63 -31.56 26.39
C THR A 51 -48.98 -30.21 25.76
N GLU A 52 -49.89 -29.45 26.38
CA GLU A 52 -50.23 -28.08 25.96
C GLU A 52 -49.01 -27.14 26.02
N ASP A 53 -48.20 -27.23 27.08
CA ASP A 53 -47.01 -26.38 27.23
C ASP A 53 -45.92 -26.73 26.20
N LYS A 54 -45.74 -28.02 25.89
CA LYS A 54 -44.86 -28.47 24.80
C LYS A 54 -45.36 -28.00 23.43
N LEU A 55 -46.67 -28.10 23.18
CA LEU A 55 -47.28 -27.64 21.92
C LEU A 55 -47.03 -26.14 21.72
N LYS A 56 -47.27 -25.32 22.74
CA LYS A 56 -46.97 -23.87 22.68
C LYS A 56 -45.51 -23.59 22.35
N THR A 57 -44.59 -24.35 22.95
CA THR A 57 -43.15 -24.21 22.72
C THR A 57 -42.79 -24.57 21.27
N VAL A 58 -43.29 -25.70 20.77
CA VAL A 58 -43.05 -26.17 19.38
C VAL A 58 -43.64 -25.20 18.38
N THR A 59 -44.87 -24.73 18.57
CA THR A 59 -45.48 -23.71 17.71
C THR A 59 -44.63 -22.44 17.69
N GLY A 60 -44.13 -21.97 18.83
CA GLY A 60 -43.25 -20.79 18.89
C GLY A 60 -41.92 -20.98 18.16
N HIS A 61 -41.35 -22.19 18.18
CA HIS A 61 -40.15 -22.51 17.39
C HIS A 61 -40.46 -22.56 15.89
N LEU A 62 -41.60 -23.13 15.51
CA LEU A 62 -42.01 -23.25 14.12
C LEU A 62 -42.31 -21.88 13.49
N THR A 63 -42.95 -20.96 14.22
CA THR A 63 -43.15 -19.57 13.77
C THR A 63 -41.81 -18.88 13.50
N LYS A 64 -40.83 -19.01 14.40
CA LYS A 64 -39.49 -18.42 14.20
C LYS A 64 -38.76 -19.04 13.02
N PHE A 65 -38.92 -20.35 12.81
CA PHE A 65 -38.37 -21.03 11.65
C PHE A 65 -38.98 -20.47 10.37
N TYR A 66 -40.32 -20.41 10.28
CA TYR A 66 -41.04 -19.81 9.16
C TYR A 66 -40.64 -18.35 8.89
N ASP A 67 -40.55 -17.51 9.93
CA ASP A 67 -40.13 -16.10 9.79
C ASP A 67 -38.72 -15.96 9.18
N HIS A 68 -37.85 -16.96 9.39
CA HIS A 68 -36.47 -16.95 8.91
C HIS A 68 -36.29 -17.65 7.56
N THR A 69 -37.03 -18.73 7.31
CA THR A 69 -36.86 -19.59 6.13
C THR A 69 -37.92 -19.36 5.06
N GLY A 70 -39.11 -18.87 5.44
CA GLY A 70 -40.28 -18.81 4.58
C GLY A 70 -40.91 -20.18 4.28
N ILE A 71 -40.40 -21.26 4.89
CA ILE A 71 -40.87 -22.63 4.68
C ILE A 71 -42.04 -22.88 5.63
N ASP A 72 -43.23 -23.01 5.04
CA ASP A 72 -44.48 -23.22 5.77
C ASP A 72 -44.61 -24.65 6.31
N ASP A 73 -45.44 -24.83 7.34
CA ASP A 73 -45.74 -26.14 7.92
C ASP A 73 -46.57 -27.04 6.99
N THR A 74 -47.12 -26.45 5.93
CA THR A 74 -47.84 -27.15 4.86
C THR A 74 -46.97 -27.59 3.68
N ALA A 75 -45.65 -27.35 3.73
CA ALA A 75 -44.74 -27.76 2.65
C ALA A 75 -44.84 -29.28 2.42
N GLU A 76 -45.24 -29.67 1.20
CA GLU A 76 -45.40 -31.09 0.82
C GLU A 76 -44.07 -31.86 0.89
N ASP A 77 -42.95 -31.19 0.64
CA ASP A 77 -41.60 -31.73 0.73
C ASP A 77 -40.68 -30.73 1.44
N LEU A 78 -40.55 -30.93 2.76
CA LEU A 78 -39.69 -30.14 3.64
C LEU A 78 -38.21 -30.22 3.26
N ASP A 79 -37.75 -31.38 2.81
CA ASP A 79 -36.34 -31.59 2.46
C ASP A 79 -35.99 -30.78 1.21
N ALA A 80 -36.84 -30.84 0.19
CA ALA A 80 -36.69 -30.04 -1.03
C ALA A 80 -36.75 -28.52 -0.74
N ALA A 81 -37.68 -28.08 0.11
CA ALA A 81 -37.80 -26.67 0.49
C ALA A 81 -36.56 -26.18 1.27
N LEU A 82 -35.99 -27.02 2.14
CA LEU A 82 -34.77 -26.71 2.87
C LEU A 82 -33.56 -26.62 1.93
N GLU A 83 -33.45 -27.55 0.98
CA GLU A 83 -32.41 -27.54 -0.05
C GLU A 83 -32.48 -26.28 -0.92
N GLU A 84 -33.69 -25.86 -1.32
CA GLU A 84 -33.90 -24.63 -2.09
C GLU A 84 -33.50 -23.38 -1.29
N TYR A 85 -33.89 -23.30 -0.02
CA TYR A 85 -33.50 -22.21 0.87
C TYR A 85 -31.96 -22.13 1.04
N ILE A 86 -31.31 -23.26 1.30
CA ILE A 86 -29.85 -23.35 1.41
C ILE A 86 -29.17 -22.96 0.10
N LYS A 87 -29.70 -23.41 -1.05
CA LYS A 87 -29.22 -23.02 -2.37
C LYS A 87 -29.40 -21.52 -2.62
N GLY A 88 -30.51 -20.93 -2.19
CA GLY A 88 -30.77 -19.50 -2.27
C GLY A 88 -29.76 -18.66 -1.50
N ILE A 89 -29.41 -19.08 -0.28
CA ILE A 89 -28.37 -18.45 0.55
C ILE A 89 -26.99 -18.57 -0.11
N THR A 90 -26.61 -19.77 -0.56
CA THR A 90 -25.27 -20.04 -1.08
C THR A 90 -25.02 -19.45 -2.47
N SER A 91 -26.08 -19.25 -3.27
CA SER A 91 -25.99 -18.71 -4.63
C SER A 91 -26.30 -17.22 -4.75
N GLY A 92 -26.71 -16.55 -3.66
CA GLY A 92 -27.07 -15.13 -3.64
C GLY A 92 -28.33 -14.79 -4.45
N LYS A 93 -29.16 -15.81 -4.79
CA LYS A 93 -30.39 -15.71 -5.58
C LYS A 93 -31.62 -16.27 -4.83
N GLY A 94 -31.59 -16.33 -3.51
CA GLY A 94 -32.77 -16.69 -2.73
C GLY A 94 -33.76 -15.53 -2.65
N ASP A 95 -34.98 -15.73 -3.14
CA ASP A 95 -36.14 -14.85 -2.89
C ASP A 95 -36.60 -14.90 -1.41
N GLY A 96 -35.97 -15.73 -0.59
CA GLY A 96 -36.02 -15.59 0.87
C GLY A 96 -35.26 -14.34 1.25
N LYS A 97 -35.99 -13.25 1.55
CA LYS A 97 -35.46 -11.94 1.99
C LYS A 97 -34.17 -12.15 2.78
N PRO A 98 -32.98 -11.92 2.19
CA PRO A 98 -31.78 -11.90 3.00
C PRO A 98 -32.05 -10.85 4.05
N ALA A 99 -31.85 -11.18 5.33
CA ALA A 99 -31.94 -10.21 6.41
C ALA A 99 -31.29 -8.91 5.89
N PRO A 100 -31.94 -7.74 5.97
CA PRO A 100 -31.52 -6.52 5.25
C PRO A 100 -30.04 -6.19 5.43
N GLU A 101 -29.46 -6.66 6.54
CA GLU A 101 -28.05 -6.68 6.88
C GLU A 101 -27.14 -7.42 5.89
N ILE A 102 -27.49 -8.61 5.38
CA ILE A 102 -26.66 -9.36 4.41
C ILE A 102 -26.60 -8.65 3.05
N ALA A 103 -27.71 -8.11 2.57
CA ALA A 103 -27.75 -7.33 1.34
C ALA A 103 -26.96 -6.01 1.47
N GLN A 104 -27.00 -5.39 2.64
CA GLN A 104 -26.21 -4.21 2.96
C GLN A 104 -24.71 -4.55 3.03
N LEU A 105 -24.34 -5.64 3.70
CA LEU A 105 -22.96 -6.14 3.79
C LEU A 105 -22.37 -6.44 2.41
N GLN A 106 -23.15 -7.02 1.49
CA GLN A 106 -22.71 -7.26 0.12
C GLN A 106 -22.44 -5.95 -0.65
N LYS A 107 -23.29 -4.92 -0.48
CA LYS A 107 -23.06 -3.60 -1.07
C LYS A 107 -21.82 -2.92 -0.48
N ASP A 108 -21.64 -3.02 0.83
CA ASP A 108 -20.49 -2.44 1.52
C ASP A 108 -19.20 -3.13 1.12
N LEU A 109 -19.19 -4.46 0.98
CA LEU A 109 -18.05 -5.21 0.42
C LEU A 109 -17.71 -4.78 -1.01
N ALA A 110 -18.71 -4.65 -1.88
CA ALA A 110 -18.48 -4.19 -3.26
C ALA A 110 -17.94 -2.75 -3.31
N LYS A 111 -18.37 -1.88 -2.39
CA LYS A 111 -17.86 -0.51 -2.27
C LYS A 111 -16.41 -0.50 -1.77
N LEU A 112 -16.11 -1.25 -0.70
CA LEU A 112 -14.77 -1.42 -0.15
C LEU A 112 -13.78 -1.97 -1.18
N GLN A 113 -14.18 -2.96 -1.99
CA GLN A 113 -13.34 -3.49 -3.07
C GLN A 113 -13.01 -2.42 -4.12
N ARG A 114 -13.97 -1.57 -4.49
CA ARG A 114 -13.74 -0.46 -5.44
C ARG A 114 -12.82 0.60 -4.85
N GLU A 115 -12.99 0.93 -3.57
CA GLU A 115 -12.14 1.88 -2.86
C GLU A 115 -10.71 1.36 -2.71
N LEU A 116 -10.54 0.09 -2.36
CA LEU A 116 -9.24 -0.58 -2.29
C LEU A 116 -8.53 -0.55 -3.63
N LYS A 117 -9.22 -0.92 -4.72
CA LYS A 117 -8.65 -0.87 -6.08
C LYS A 117 -8.21 0.55 -6.45
N LYS A 118 -9.06 1.56 -6.21
CA LYS A 118 -8.71 2.97 -6.45
C LYS A 118 -7.52 3.43 -5.61
N SER A 119 -7.43 3.00 -4.35
CA SER A 119 -6.30 3.35 -3.47
C SER A 119 -4.99 2.75 -3.95
N ILE A 120 -5.01 1.49 -4.41
CA ILE A 120 -3.83 0.82 -4.98
C ILE A 120 -3.40 1.51 -6.28
N GLU A 121 -4.33 1.83 -7.18
CA GLU A 121 -4.03 2.59 -8.41
C GLU A 121 -3.47 3.98 -8.10
N ALA A 122 -4.00 4.68 -7.09
CA ALA A 122 -3.50 5.98 -6.66
C ALA A 122 -2.11 5.90 -6.03
N GLN A 123 -1.84 4.89 -5.19
CA GLN A 123 -0.53 4.67 -4.57
C GLN A 123 0.54 4.32 -5.61
N THR A 124 0.26 3.37 -6.50
CA THR A 124 1.20 3.01 -7.59
C THR A 124 1.48 4.19 -8.52
N ALA A 125 0.49 5.03 -8.81
CA ALA A 125 0.69 6.25 -9.58
C ALA A 125 1.51 7.31 -8.81
N ALA A 126 1.34 7.41 -7.49
CA ALA A 126 2.11 8.32 -6.65
C ALA A 126 3.56 7.85 -6.48
N GLU A 127 3.79 6.57 -6.25
CA GLU A 127 5.12 5.94 -6.18
C GLU A 127 5.88 6.15 -7.47
N LYS A 128 5.28 5.85 -8.62
CA LYS A 128 5.91 6.09 -9.92
C LYS A 128 6.30 7.56 -10.12
N LYS A 129 5.43 8.50 -9.73
CA LYS A 129 5.75 9.94 -9.81
C LYS A 129 6.89 10.33 -8.87
N ALA A 130 6.92 9.78 -7.66
CA ALA A 130 7.99 10.02 -6.70
C ALA A 130 9.32 9.45 -7.20
N GLU A 131 9.33 8.23 -7.73
CA GLU A 131 10.52 7.61 -8.35
C GLU A 131 11.02 8.40 -9.56
N GLU A 132 10.12 8.88 -10.43
CA GLU A 132 10.50 9.74 -11.55
C GLU A 132 11.09 11.08 -11.08
N GLU A 133 10.58 11.64 -9.98
CA GLU A 133 11.09 12.88 -9.42
C GLU A 133 12.45 12.69 -8.74
N THR A 134 12.61 11.65 -7.92
CA THR A 134 13.88 11.32 -7.26
C THR A 134 14.95 11.00 -8.28
N ALA A 135 14.63 10.22 -9.33
CA ALA A 135 15.57 9.94 -10.41
C ALA A 135 16.03 11.22 -11.14
N LYS A 136 15.12 12.16 -11.39
CA LYS A 136 15.47 13.47 -11.99
C LYS A 136 16.36 14.30 -11.07
N ARG A 137 16.03 14.38 -9.78
CA ARG A 137 16.83 15.10 -8.78
C ARG A 137 18.24 14.50 -8.67
N GLN A 138 18.34 13.18 -8.53
CA GLN A 138 19.61 12.46 -8.46
C GLN A 138 20.45 12.67 -9.73
N THR A 139 19.83 12.61 -10.91
CA THR A 139 20.54 12.87 -12.18
C THR A 139 21.05 14.30 -12.26
N SER A 140 20.25 15.28 -11.82
CA SER A 140 20.67 16.69 -11.76
C SER A 140 21.84 16.90 -10.80
N GLU A 141 21.80 16.30 -9.61
CA GLU A 141 22.88 16.39 -8.64
C GLU A 141 24.17 15.72 -9.11
N LYS A 142 24.07 14.51 -9.69
CA LYS A 142 25.20 13.83 -10.34
C LYS A 142 25.87 14.74 -11.37
N ASN A 143 25.08 15.33 -12.27
CA ASN A 143 25.58 16.21 -13.31
C ASN A 143 26.23 17.48 -12.73
N ARG A 144 25.63 18.09 -11.71
CA ARG A 144 26.15 19.29 -11.04
C ARG A 144 27.50 19.02 -10.39
N VAL A 145 27.61 17.95 -9.61
CA VAL A 145 28.84 17.60 -8.88
C VAL A 145 29.96 17.22 -9.86
N LEU A 146 29.66 16.44 -10.90
CA LEU A 146 30.65 16.05 -11.90
C LEU A 146 31.11 17.24 -12.76
N LEU A 147 30.20 18.11 -13.17
CA LEU A 147 30.56 19.31 -13.94
C LEU A 147 31.46 20.24 -13.13
N ALA A 148 31.17 20.42 -11.83
CA ALA A 148 32.00 21.19 -10.92
C ALA A 148 33.41 20.58 -10.81
N ALA A 149 33.50 19.27 -10.60
CA ALA A 149 34.78 18.56 -10.51
C ALA A 149 35.60 18.62 -11.82
N LEU A 150 34.95 18.48 -12.99
CA LEU A 150 35.60 18.58 -14.30
C LEU A 150 36.12 20.01 -14.56
N THR A 151 35.35 21.02 -14.17
CA THR A 151 35.74 22.43 -14.31
C THR A 151 36.92 22.77 -13.40
N GLU A 152 36.89 22.33 -12.15
CA GLU A 152 37.95 22.55 -11.16
C GLU A 152 39.27 21.88 -11.57
N ASN A 153 39.21 20.67 -12.12
CA ASN A 153 40.37 19.94 -12.64
C ASN A 153 40.76 20.34 -14.08
N LYS A 154 40.24 21.45 -14.60
CA LYS A 154 40.61 22.04 -15.90
C LYS A 154 40.44 21.07 -17.08
N ALA A 155 39.34 20.33 -17.11
CA ALA A 155 39.04 19.44 -18.23
C ALA A 155 38.71 20.23 -19.52
N ILE A 156 39.14 19.71 -20.68
CA ILE A 156 38.74 20.21 -21.99
C ILE A 156 37.29 19.83 -22.25
N LYS A 157 36.46 20.82 -22.61
CA LYS A 157 35.03 20.62 -22.92
C LYS A 157 34.31 19.79 -21.83
N PRO A 158 34.19 20.33 -20.61
CA PRO A 158 33.64 19.59 -19.47
C PRO A 158 32.21 19.07 -19.74
N ASP A 159 31.42 19.74 -20.58
CA ASP A 159 30.08 19.27 -20.99
C ASP A 159 30.09 17.97 -21.82
N GLN A 160 31.15 17.71 -22.59
CA GLN A 160 31.29 16.46 -23.35
C GLN A 160 31.76 15.32 -22.44
N LEU A 161 32.69 15.60 -21.53
CA LEU A 161 33.19 14.64 -20.56
C LEU A 161 32.13 14.27 -19.52
N LEU A 162 31.23 15.20 -19.19
CA LEU A 162 30.05 14.95 -18.36
C LEU A 162 29.24 13.75 -18.87
N LYS A 163 29.02 13.68 -20.19
CA LYS A 163 28.24 12.60 -20.83
C LYS A 163 28.98 11.26 -20.87
N ILE A 164 30.30 11.29 -20.80
CA ILE A 164 31.14 10.09 -20.86
C ILE A 164 31.32 9.52 -19.45
N LEU A 165 31.40 10.38 -18.44
CA LEU A 165 31.69 10.01 -17.05
C LEU A 165 30.44 9.90 -16.17
N SER A 166 29.25 10.30 -16.66
CA SER A 166 28.00 10.20 -15.90
C SER A 166 27.69 8.78 -15.42
N ASP A 167 28.05 7.77 -16.22
CA ASP A 167 27.79 6.36 -15.92
C ASP A 167 28.70 5.81 -14.82
N ARG A 168 29.81 6.52 -14.54
CA ARG A 168 30.74 6.19 -13.46
C ARG A 168 30.32 6.79 -12.12
N LEU A 169 29.19 7.50 -12.06
CA LEU A 169 28.65 8.07 -10.82
C LEU A 169 27.57 7.20 -10.22
N LYS A 170 27.75 6.86 -8.95
CA LYS A 170 26.76 6.14 -8.14
C LYS A 170 26.25 7.05 -7.02
N VAL A 171 24.96 6.95 -6.72
CA VAL A 171 24.39 7.56 -5.51
C VAL A 171 24.39 6.48 -4.44
N THR A 172 24.96 6.78 -3.28
CA THR A 172 25.01 5.89 -2.11
C THR A 172 23.74 6.06 -1.26
N ASP A 173 23.54 5.15 -0.31
CA ASP A 173 22.31 5.10 0.52
C ASP A 173 22.09 6.35 1.40
N ASP A 174 23.13 7.18 1.55
CA ASP A 174 23.11 8.46 2.26
C ASP A 174 22.83 9.67 1.33
N ASP A 175 22.36 9.44 0.10
CA ASP A 175 22.17 10.43 -0.96
C ASP A 175 23.47 11.15 -1.43
N SER A 176 24.65 10.66 -1.03
CA SER A 176 25.93 11.18 -1.53
C SER A 176 26.24 10.65 -2.94
N VAL A 177 26.98 11.44 -3.72
CA VAL A 177 27.44 11.03 -5.06
C VAL A 177 28.90 10.60 -4.97
N VAL A 178 29.20 9.37 -5.41
CA VAL A 178 30.55 8.80 -5.48
C VAL A 178 30.93 8.46 -6.92
N PHE A 179 32.24 8.44 -7.20
CA PHE A 179 32.80 8.06 -8.49
C PHE A 179 33.39 6.65 -8.40
N VAL A 180 33.01 5.79 -9.33
CA VAL A 180 33.47 4.41 -9.45
C VAL A 180 34.62 4.37 -10.44
N LYS A 181 35.82 3.99 -9.96
CA LYS A 181 36.99 3.77 -10.81
C LYS A 181 36.82 2.54 -11.72
N GLU A 182 37.74 2.35 -12.66
CA GLU A 182 37.78 1.14 -13.51
C GLU A 182 37.95 -0.14 -12.70
N ASP A 183 38.65 -0.06 -11.57
CA ASP A 183 38.87 -1.19 -10.65
C ASP A 183 37.66 -1.46 -9.72
N GLY A 184 36.57 -0.70 -9.87
CA GLY A 184 35.36 -0.83 -9.05
C GLY A 184 35.42 -0.15 -7.68
N GLU A 185 36.52 0.53 -7.35
CA GLU A 185 36.66 1.30 -6.10
C GLU A 185 35.78 2.56 -6.13
N GLU A 186 35.02 2.79 -5.06
CA GLU A 186 34.20 3.99 -4.86
C GLU A 186 35.00 5.07 -4.14
N ILE A 187 35.17 6.24 -4.78
CA ILE A 187 35.89 7.38 -4.22
C ILE A 187 35.10 8.68 -4.41
N LYS A 188 35.57 9.77 -3.78
CA LYS A 188 34.97 11.09 -3.98
C LYS A 188 35.04 11.50 -5.44
N VAL A 189 34.00 12.19 -5.92
CA VAL A 189 33.90 12.61 -7.32
C VAL A 189 35.08 13.47 -7.76
N GLN A 190 35.54 14.38 -6.90
CA GLN A 190 36.71 15.22 -7.19
C GLN A 190 37.98 14.39 -7.41
N ASP A 191 38.25 13.44 -6.52
CA ASP A 191 39.44 12.57 -6.60
C ASP A 191 39.35 11.62 -7.82
N GLY A 192 38.14 11.15 -8.14
CA GLY A 192 37.90 10.25 -9.26
C GLY A 192 38.06 10.92 -10.62
N VAL A 193 37.50 12.13 -10.75
CA VAL A 193 37.69 12.96 -11.95
C VAL A 193 39.15 13.34 -12.11
N LYS A 194 39.84 13.71 -11.03
CA LYS A 194 41.28 14.00 -11.08
C LYS A 194 42.08 12.78 -11.53
N SER A 195 41.84 11.61 -10.93
CA SER A 195 42.51 10.36 -11.32
C SER A 195 42.25 9.99 -12.78
N TYR A 196 41.03 10.22 -13.28
CA TYR A 196 40.68 9.98 -14.67
C TYR A 196 41.42 10.92 -15.63
N LEU A 197 41.48 12.21 -15.29
CA LEU A 197 42.17 13.22 -16.10
C LEU A 197 43.70 13.05 -16.06
N ASP A 198 44.27 12.65 -14.92
CA ASP A 198 45.69 12.33 -14.78
C ASP A 198 46.07 11.11 -15.65
N ALA A 199 45.19 10.11 -15.76
CA ALA A 199 45.37 8.95 -16.64
C ALA A 199 45.13 9.26 -18.13
N ASN A 200 44.32 10.27 -18.43
CA ASN A 200 43.95 10.68 -19.79
C ASN A 200 44.30 12.16 -20.03
N PRO A 201 45.59 12.52 -20.14
CA PRO A 201 46.06 13.90 -20.21
C PRO A 201 45.58 14.66 -21.45
N GLU A 202 45.12 13.98 -22.50
CA GLU A 202 44.50 14.57 -23.69
C GLU A 202 43.19 15.31 -23.39
N PHE A 203 42.55 15.00 -22.25
CA PHE A 203 41.34 15.67 -21.79
C PHE A 203 41.62 16.77 -20.77
N MET A 204 42.89 17.00 -20.37
CA MET A 204 43.27 18.15 -19.56
C MET A 204 43.60 19.34 -20.44
N GLN A 205 43.10 20.52 -20.06
CA GLN A 205 43.39 21.74 -20.79
C GLN A 205 44.88 22.07 -20.64
N ASN A 206 45.62 21.83 -21.71
CA ASN A 206 47.03 22.16 -21.76
C ASN A 206 47.16 23.70 -21.81
N TYR A 207 47.35 24.32 -20.65
CA TYR A 207 47.79 25.71 -20.55
C TYR A 207 49.28 25.78 -20.93
N GLN A 208 49.62 25.38 -22.16
CA GLN A 208 50.74 26.03 -22.82
C GLN A 208 50.30 27.47 -22.99
N ASN A 209 50.84 28.35 -22.15
CA ASN A 209 50.72 29.79 -22.31
C ASN A 209 50.87 30.09 -23.82
N PRO A 210 49.87 30.68 -24.50
CA PRO A 210 50.01 30.97 -25.92
C PRO A 210 51.16 31.99 -26.05
N GLY A 211 52.33 31.53 -26.47
CA GLY A 211 53.49 32.41 -26.72
C GLY A 211 54.85 31.93 -26.21
N GLY A 212 55.23 30.69 -26.50
CA GLY A 212 56.65 30.28 -26.55
C GLY A 212 57.19 30.33 -27.98
N GLY A 213 56.83 31.35 -28.76
CA GLY A 213 57.16 31.47 -30.18
C GLY A 213 56.94 32.89 -30.69
N SER A 214 58.04 33.64 -30.76
CA SER A 214 58.31 34.79 -31.63
C SER A 214 57.14 35.48 -32.36
N GLY A 215 56.89 36.74 -31.97
CA GLY A 215 56.45 37.79 -32.90
C GLY A 215 55.15 38.50 -32.50
N GLY A 216 55.27 39.73 -31.99
CA GLY A 216 54.13 40.66 -31.86
C GLY A 216 54.07 41.30 -30.48
N GLY A 217 54.60 42.52 -30.37
CA GLY A 217 54.95 43.15 -29.10
C GLY A 217 53.79 43.57 -28.21
N SER A 218 54.07 43.64 -26.91
CA SER A 218 53.78 44.84 -26.13
C SER A 218 54.57 44.82 -24.82
N SER A 219 55.25 45.93 -24.57
CA SER A 219 55.72 46.47 -23.29
C SER A 219 56.09 45.50 -22.16
N THR A 220 57.38 45.39 -21.83
CA THR A 220 58.02 45.91 -20.59
C THR A 220 59.51 45.52 -20.61
N GLY A 221 60.37 46.41 -20.08
CA GLY A 221 61.81 46.46 -20.27
C GLY A 221 62.60 45.14 -20.28
N GLY A 222 63.40 44.96 -21.33
CA GLY A 222 64.39 43.88 -21.43
C GLY A 222 65.41 44.18 -22.52
N GLN A 223 66.68 44.24 -22.14
CA GLN A 223 67.86 44.52 -22.97
C GLN A 223 67.78 43.87 -24.36
N ALA A 224 67.90 44.66 -25.44
CA ALA A 224 67.99 44.14 -26.79
C ALA A 224 69.25 43.26 -26.97
N GLY A 225 69.04 42.02 -27.41
CA GLY A 225 70.10 41.08 -27.77
C GLY A 225 70.96 41.58 -28.95
N SER A 226 72.14 41.00 -29.11
CA SER A 226 73.19 41.39 -30.07
C SER A 226 72.70 41.56 -31.52
N PHE A 227 71.76 40.73 -31.99
CA PHE A 227 71.16 40.87 -33.31
C PHE A 227 70.32 42.16 -33.47
N GLY A 228 69.59 42.55 -32.42
CA GLY A 228 68.81 43.80 -32.41
C GLY A 228 69.70 45.05 -32.42
N LYS A 229 70.89 44.98 -31.81
CA LYS A 229 71.88 46.07 -31.88
C LYS A 229 72.49 46.22 -33.27
N GLU A 230 72.77 45.10 -33.95
CA GLU A 230 73.33 45.09 -35.31
C GLU A 230 72.32 45.63 -36.33
N LEU A 231 71.05 45.21 -36.24
CA LEU A 231 69.98 45.70 -37.10
C LEU A 231 69.69 47.19 -36.87
N ALA A 232 69.67 47.64 -35.60
CA ALA A 232 69.50 49.07 -35.28
C ALA A 232 70.67 49.93 -35.79
N LYS A 233 71.91 49.43 -35.74
CA LYS A 233 73.06 50.09 -36.39
C LYS A 233 72.90 50.17 -37.90
N GLN A 234 72.47 49.10 -38.55
CA GLN A 234 72.33 49.08 -40.01
C GLN A 234 71.22 50.03 -40.51
N VAL A 235 70.10 50.08 -39.79
CA VAL A 235 68.97 50.99 -40.08
C VAL A 235 69.34 52.45 -39.79
N SER A 236 70.00 52.74 -38.65
CA SER A 236 70.41 54.12 -38.32
C SER A 236 71.48 54.67 -39.27
N THR A 237 72.39 53.83 -39.77
CA THR A 237 73.45 54.24 -40.71
C THR A 237 72.88 54.56 -42.10
N GLN A 238 71.88 53.80 -42.57
CA GLN A 238 71.22 54.10 -43.84
C GLN A 238 70.34 55.36 -43.76
N GLN A 239 69.68 55.59 -42.63
CA GLN A 239 68.81 56.76 -42.43
C GLN A 239 69.62 58.06 -42.28
N THR A 240 70.81 58.01 -41.68
CA THR A 240 71.70 59.19 -41.58
C THR A 240 72.34 59.56 -42.92
N GLN A 241 72.70 58.58 -43.76
CA GLN A 241 73.25 58.87 -45.10
C GLN A 241 72.23 59.49 -46.05
N SER A 242 70.96 59.04 -46.01
CA SER A 242 69.90 59.64 -46.82
C SER A 242 69.50 61.04 -46.33
N LEU A 243 69.53 61.28 -45.02
CA LEU A 243 69.33 62.61 -44.44
C LEU A 243 70.49 63.57 -44.72
N GLN A 244 71.74 63.10 -44.72
CA GLN A 244 72.90 63.91 -45.11
C GLN A 244 72.87 64.26 -46.60
N LYS A 245 72.57 63.30 -47.49
CA LYS A 245 72.39 63.58 -48.93
C LYS A 245 71.23 64.53 -49.18
N GLY A 246 70.13 64.41 -48.44
CA GLY A 246 69.01 65.37 -48.49
C GLY A 246 69.45 66.76 -48.04
N ARG A 247 70.16 66.89 -46.92
CA ARG A 247 70.66 68.19 -46.45
C ARG A 247 71.66 68.84 -47.40
N GLU A 248 72.59 68.08 -47.98
CA GLU A 248 73.53 68.60 -48.99
C GLU A 248 72.82 69.06 -50.27
N PHE A 249 71.74 68.37 -50.66
CA PHE A 249 70.95 68.73 -51.84
C PHE A 249 70.09 69.99 -51.62
N TYR A 250 69.55 70.20 -50.42
CA TYR A 250 68.64 71.31 -50.13
C TYR A 250 69.30 72.56 -49.52
N PHE A 251 70.47 72.45 -48.86
CA PHE A 251 71.07 73.57 -48.13
C PHE A 251 72.48 73.98 -48.60
N GLY A 252 73.06 73.28 -49.58
CA GLY A 252 74.38 73.64 -50.13
C GLY A 252 75.53 73.46 -49.12
N LYS A 253 76.74 73.19 -49.64
CA LYS A 253 77.96 73.19 -48.81
C LYS A 253 78.20 74.62 -48.31
N GLY A 254 77.97 74.87 -47.02
CA GLY A 254 78.56 76.02 -46.36
C GLY A 254 80.08 75.84 -46.32
N GLU A 255 80.80 76.79 -46.91
CA GLU A 255 82.24 77.02 -46.68
C GLU A 255 82.53 77.34 -45.22
#